data_AF-A0A3B9MT57-F1
#
_entry.id   AF-A0A3B9MT57-F1
#
_cell.length_a   1.000
_cell.length_b   1.000
_cell.length_c   1.000
_cell.angle_alpha   90.00
_cell.angle_beta   90.00
_cell.angle_gamma   90.00
#
_symmetry.space_group_name_H-M   'P 1'
#
loop_
_entity.id
_entity.type
_entity.pdbx_description
1 polymer ?
#
loop_
_entity_poly.entity_id
_entity_poly.type
_entity_poly.pdbx_seq_one_letter_code
_entity_poly.pdbx_strand_id
1 'polypeptide(L)'
;MKYQDFFLGLGNLISSITMTLFYVVLILMADTLEYDESMYNSGVEGLILIFTLIRLVILFLPQNGWFKREPNRTMAIARNVPFAIIGLLTVVGLFDVMAHAGNYHTGFYNLIIILVIGSFIFYMPVALLGKEKPKLGMLMIPKTICYMVMLSLICFV
;
A
#
# COMPACT_ATOMS: atom_id res chain seq x y z
N MET A 1 15.04 -22.74 16.57
CA MET A 1 14.25 -21.53 16.90
C MET A 1 14.88 -20.22 16.39
N LYS A 2 16.15 -19.89 16.71
CA LYS A 2 16.78 -18.60 16.27
C LYS A 2 16.70 -18.29 14.76
N TYR A 3 16.87 -19.29 13.89
CA TYR A 3 16.83 -19.06 12.44
C TYR A 3 15.43 -18.75 11.90
N GLN A 4 14.38 -19.32 12.50
CA GLN A 4 13.00 -19.10 12.06
C GLN A 4 12.55 -17.65 12.32
N ASP A 5 12.87 -17.12 13.51
CA ASP A 5 12.57 -15.73 13.88
C ASP A 5 13.34 -14.74 12.97
N PHE A 6 14.56 -15.10 12.58
CA PHE A 6 15.36 -14.31 11.65
C PHE A 6 14.72 -14.22 10.25
N PHE A 7 14.38 -15.36 9.63
CA PHE A 7 13.76 -15.37 8.31
C PHE A 7 12.37 -14.72 8.30
N LEU A 8 11.58 -14.92 9.35
CA LEU A 8 10.28 -14.27 9.49
C LEU A 8 10.42 -12.74 9.63
N GLY A 9 11.39 -12.29 10.42
CA GLY A 9 11.72 -10.87 10.58
C GLY A 9 12.15 -10.23 9.26
N LEU A 10 13.04 -10.90 8.53
CA LEU A 10 13.52 -10.45 7.23
C LEU A 10 12.38 -10.37 6.20
N GLY A 11 11.56 -11.41 6.10
CA GLY A 11 10.40 -11.43 5.20
C GLY A 11 9.40 -10.31 5.49
N ASN A 12 9.15 -10.02 6.78
CA ASN A 12 8.27 -8.91 7.17
C ASN A 12 8.84 -7.54 6.81
N LEU A 13 10.16 -7.35 6.93
CA LEU A 13 10.83 -6.11 6.54
C LEU A 13 10.74 -5.90 5.03
N ILE A 14 11.13 -6.91 4.23
CA ILE A 14 11.09 -6.86 2.76
C ILE A 14 9.66 -6.60 2.29
N SER A 15 8.67 -7.35 2.81
CA SER A 15 7.26 -7.17 2.49
C SER A 15 6.75 -5.77 2.83
N SER A 16 7.21 -5.18 3.94
CA SER A 16 6.84 -3.81 4.33
C SER A 16 7.40 -2.77 3.35
N ILE A 17 8.64 -2.97 2.87
CA ILE A 17 9.28 -2.09 1.88
C ILE A 17 8.55 -2.21 0.54
N THR A 18 8.38 -3.43 0.01
CA THR A 18 7.75 -3.65 -1.30
C THR A 18 6.31 -3.17 -1.34
N MET A 19 5.54 -3.37 -0.27
CA MET A 19 4.19 -2.81 -0.16
C MET A 19 4.20 -1.28 -0.20
N THR A 20 5.20 -0.62 0.36
CA THR A 20 5.27 0.85 0.33
C THR A 20 5.57 1.35 -1.09
N LEU A 21 6.56 0.74 -1.74
CA LEU A 21 6.91 1.07 -3.12
C LEU A 21 5.77 0.78 -4.09
N PHE A 22 4.96 -0.25 -3.84
CA PHE A 22 3.79 -0.54 -4.65
C PHE A 22 2.82 0.64 -4.76
N TYR A 23 2.52 1.34 -3.66
CA TYR A 23 1.60 2.49 -3.72
C TYR A 23 2.22 3.70 -4.43
N VAL A 24 3.54 3.90 -4.31
CA VAL A 24 4.26 4.92 -5.09
C VAL A 24 4.16 4.62 -6.58
N VAL A 25 4.43 3.37 -6.99
CA VAL A 25 4.30 2.95 -8.39
C VAL A 25 2.85 3.09 -8.86
N LEU A 26 1.87 2.77 -8.00
CA LEU A 26 0.46 2.83 -8.36
C LEU A 26 0.01 4.27 -8.68
N ILE A 27 0.38 5.26 -7.86
CA ILE A 27 0.00 6.65 -8.12
C ILE A 27 0.73 7.22 -9.34
N LEU A 28 2.04 6.96 -9.47
CA LEU A 28 2.81 7.38 -10.64
C LEU A 28 2.24 6.82 -11.95
N MET A 29 1.83 5.54 -11.93
CA MET A 29 1.18 4.93 -13.08
C MET A 29 -0.22 5.51 -13.31
N ALA A 30 -0.97 5.85 -12.26
CA ALA A 30 -2.26 6.49 -12.41
C ALA A 30 -2.15 7.87 -13.07
N ASP A 31 -1.15 8.68 -12.70
CA ASP A 31 -0.90 9.98 -13.33
C ASP A 31 -0.57 9.83 -14.83
N THR A 32 0.11 8.76 -15.24
CA THR A 32 0.33 8.49 -16.68
C THR A 32 -0.94 8.17 -17.48
N LEU A 33 -2.07 7.89 -16.80
CA LEU A 33 -3.37 7.74 -17.47
C LEU A 33 -4.01 9.10 -17.83
N GLU A 34 -3.48 10.20 -17.26
CA GLU A 34 -3.85 11.56 -17.62
C GLU A 34 -3.05 12.04 -18.84
N TYR A 35 -3.70 12.82 -19.72
CA TYR A 35 -3.09 13.30 -20.96
C TYR A 35 -2.37 14.65 -20.80
N ASP A 36 -2.72 15.42 -19.77
CA ASP A 36 -2.19 16.76 -19.54
C ASP A 36 -1.33 16.78 -18.27
N GLU A 37 -0.01 16.94 -18.43
CA GLU A 37 0.95 17.03 -17.32
C GLU A 37 0.62 18.15 -16.33
N SER A 38 -0.16 19.16 -16.74
CA SER A 38 -0.60 20.24 -15.84
C SER A 38 -1.71 19.81 -14.88
N MET A 39 -2.40 18.70 -15.17
CA MET A 39 -3.45 18.12 -14.33
C MET A 39 -2.91 17.07 -13.35
N TYR A 40 -1.63 16.69 -13.47
CA TYR A 40 -1.01 15.69 -12.60
C TYR A 40 -1.14 16.11 -11.14
N ASN A 41 -1.49 15.14 -10.30
CA ASN A 41 -1.69 15.38 -8.87
C ASN A 41 -0.36 15.44 -8.11
N SER A 42 0.51 16.37 -8.52
CA SER A 42 1.85 16.61 -7.98
C SER A 42 1.84 16.86 -6.47
N GLY A 43 0.74 17.44 -5.95
CA GLY A 43 0.54 17.64 -4.52
C GLY A 43 0.36 16.34 -3.75
N VAL A 44 -0.54 15.46 -4.21
CA VAL A 44 -0.76 14.14 -3.60
C VAL A 44 0.47 13.24 -3.77
N GLU A 45 1.09 13.24 -4.94
CA GLU A 45 2.33 12.50 -5.20
C GLU A 45 3.44 12.93 -4.22
N GLY A 46 3.66 14.25 -4.09
CA GLY A 46 4.65 14.81 -3.16
C GLY A 46 4.38 14.38 -1.71
N LEU A 47 3.12 14.39 -1.27
CA LEU A 47 2.75 13.90 0.06
C LEU A 47 3.01 12.40 0.22
N ILE A 48 2.67 11.57 -0.78
CA ILE A 48 2.94 10.13 -0.77
C ILE A 48 4.44 9.86 -0.67
N LEU A 49 5.28 10.61 -1.40
CA LEU A 49 6.74 10.50 -1.34
C LEU A 49 7.29 10.89 0.04
N ILE A 50 6.80 11.98 0.64
CA ILE A 50 7.18 12.40 1.99
C ILE A 50 6.84 11.30 3.01
N PHE A 51 5.60 10.78 3.00
CA PHE A 51 5.21 9.71 3.92
C PHE A 51 5.94 8.40 3.65
N THR A 52 6.29 8.12 2.39
CA THR A 52 7.12 6.98 2.01
C THR A 52 8.50 7.09 2.64
N LEU A 53 9.15 8.25 2.53
CA LEU A 53 10.46 8.48 3.14
C LEU A 53 10.40 8.34 4.67
N ILE A 54 9.40 8.96 5.31
CA ILE A 54 9.16 8.82 6.76
C ILE A 54 9.02 7.34 7.14
N ARG A 55 8.21 6.58 6.39
CA ARG A 55 8.00 5.16 6.65
C ARG A 55 9.28 4.36 6.48
N LEU A 56 10.03 4.56 5.40
CA LEU A 56 11.29 3.86 5.16
C LEU A 56 12.28 4.11 6.31
N VAL A 57 12.44 5.36 6.76
CA VAL A 57 13.26 5.68 7.93
C VAL A 57 12.79 4.90 9.15
N ILE A 58 11.49 4.90 9.44
CA ILE A 58 10.92 4.15 10.57
C ILE A 58 11.17 2.64 10.41
N LEU A 59 11.12 2.06 9.20
CA LEU A 59 11.37 0.63 8.99
C LEU A 59 12.80 0.21 9.35
N PHE A 60 13.81 1.04 9.07
CA PHE A 60 15.21 0.74 9.33
C PHE A 60 15.66 0.99 10.78
N LEU A 61 14.83 1.67 11.58
CA LEU A 61 15.13 1.90 12.98
C LEU A 61 15.29 0.58 13.76
N PRO A 62 16.40 0.38 14.51
CA PRO A 62 16.67 -0.87 15.24
C PRO A 62 15.62 -1.15 16.33
N GLN A 63 14.90 -0.13 16.79
CA GLN A 63 13.82 -0.25 17.78
C GLN A 63 12.65 -1.13 17.30
N ASN A 64 12.50 -1.38 16.00
CA ASN A 64 11.47 -2.29 15.48
C ASN A 64 11.64 -3.72 16.01
N GLY A 65 12.87 -4.14 16.25
CA GLY A 65 13.16 -5.50 16.73
C GLY A 65 12.68 -6.57 15.76
N TRP A 66 12.86 -6.38 14.45
CA TRP A 66 12.39 -7.30 13.40
C TRP A 66 12.76 -8.77 13.64
N PHE A 67 13.97 -9.02 14.14
CA PHE A 67 14.53 -10.37 14.37
C PHE A 67 14.31 -10.88 15.81
N LYS A 68 13.49 -10.19 16.61
CA LYS A 68 13.10 -10.66 17.95
C LYS A 68 11.82 -11.47 17.83
N ARG A 69 11.66 -12.46 18.71
CA ARG A 69 10.43 -13.28 18.82
C ARG A 69 9.17 -12.41 19.00
N GLU A 70 9.30 -11.32 19.76
CA GLU A 70 8.26 -10.31 19.94
C GLU A 70 8.76 -8.92 19.51
N PRO A 71 8.48 -8.51 18.26
CA PRO A 71 8.78 -7.18 17.75
C PRO A 71 7.98 -6.08 18.46
N ASN A 72 8.54 -4.88 18.51
CA ASN A 72 7.97 -3.77 19.26
C ASN A 72 6.62 -3.31 18.66
N ARG A 73 5.55 -3.35 19.47
CA ARG A 73 4.18 -2.97 19.07
C ARG A 73 4.06 -1.48 18.78
N THR A 74 4.71 -0.62 19.56
CA THR A 74 4.70 0.83 19.34
C THR A 74 5.31 1.17 17.98
N MET A 75 6.41 0.50 17.62
CA MET A 75 7.03 0.65 16.31
C MET A 75 6.16 0.09 15.18
N ALA A 76 5.36 -0.95 15.45
CA ALA A 76 4.39 -1.47 14.49
C ALA A 76 3.30 -0.44 14.14
N ILE A 77 2.79 0.26 15.15
CA ILE A 77 1.85 1.36 14.93
C ILE A 77 2.56 2.51 14.19
N ALA A 78 3.75 2.92 14.65
CA ALA A 78 4.51 4.01 14.06
C ALA A 78 4.82 3.81 12.57
N ARG A 79 5.12 2.58 12.11
CA ARG A 79 5.35 2.30 10.68
C ARG A 79 4.04 2.16 9.89
N ASN A 80 2.96 1.69 10.52
CA ASN A 80 1.69 1.46 9.84
C ASN A 80 0.84 2.73 9.69
N VAL A 81 0.97 3.73 10.56
CA VAL A 81 0.27 5.02 10.41
C VAL A 81 0.65 5.75 9.12
N PRO A 82 1.95 5.99 8.80
CA PRO A 82 2.35 6.56 7.51
C PRO A 82 1.83 5.78 6.31
N PHE A 83 1.78 4.46 6.40
CA PHE A 83 1.25 3.63 5.32
C PHE A 83 -0.25 3.74 5.16
N ALA A 84 -0.97 3.87 6.26
CA ALA A 84 -2.39 4.10 6.18
C ALA A 84 -2.69 5.45 5.50
N ILE A 85 -1.87 6.47 5.79
CA ILE A 85 -1.94 7.77 5.13
C ILE A 85 -1.60 7.65 3.63
N ILE A 86 -0.53 6.94 3.26
CA ILE A 86 -0.20 6.68 1.84
C ILE A 86 -1.37 6.02 1.11
N GLY A 87 -1.97 4.98 1.71
CA GLY A 87 -3.13 4.31 1.12
C GLY A 87 -4.33 5.24 0.92
N LEU A 88 -4.63 6.08 1.90
CA LEU A 88 -5.70 7.07 1.80
C LEU A 88 -5.40 8.13 0.73
N LEU A 89 -4.19 8.69 0.72
CA LEU A 89 -3.74 9.64 -0.29
C LEU A 89 -3.82 9.05 -1.70
N THR A 90 -3.46 7.78 -1.85
CA THR A 90 -3.56 7.07 -3.14
C THR A 90 -5.01 6.98 -3.61
N VAL A 91 -5.95 6.67 -2.70
CA VAL A 91 -7.38 6.67 -3.06
C VAL A 91 -7.85 8.05 -3.49
N VAL A 92 -7.45 9.11 -2.77
CA VAL A 92 -7.78 10.49 -3.14
C VAL A 92 -7.20 10.85 -4.50
N GLY A 93 -5.93 10.53 -4.75
CA GLY A 93 -5.27 10.77 -6.05
C GLY A 93 -5.96 10.04 -7.19
N LEU A 94 -6.37 8.78 -6.99
CA LEU A 94 -7.13 8.04 -8.01
C LEU A 94 -8.50 8.65 -8.34
N PHE A 95 -9.18 9.25 -7.36
CA PHE A 95 -10.42 9.98 -7.62
C PHE A 95 -10.18 11.25 -8.44
N ASP A 96 -9.07 11.93 -8.20
CA ASP A 96 -8.67 13.11 -8.95
C ASP A 96 -8.33 12.75 -10.40
N VAL A 97 -7.54 11.68 -10.60
CA VAL A 97 -7.25 11.12 -11.92
C VAL A 97 -8.53 10.76 -12.66
N MET A 98 -9.48 10.11 -11.99
CA MET A 98 -10.78 9.77 -12.59
C MET A 98 -11.58 11.01 -13.01
N ALA A 99 -11.50 12.12 -12.28
CA ALA A 99 -12.26 13.32 -12.59
C ALA A 99 -11.77 14.00 -13.89
N HIS A 100 -10.49 13.83 -14.22
CA HIS A 100 -9.85 14.48 -15.36
C HIS A 100 -9.60 13.53 -16.53
N ALA A 101 -9.51 12.22 -16.29
CA ALA A 101 -9.21 11.24 -17.32
C ALA A 101 -10.45 10.92 -18.18
N GLY A 102 -10.32 11.13 -19.51
CA GLY A 102 -11.36 10.86 -20.50
C GLY A 102 -11.08 9.66 -21.42
N ASN A 103 -10.00 8.92 -21.16
CA ASN A 103 -9.47 7.90 -22.09
C ASN A 103 -10.23 6.57 -22.02
N TYR A 104 -10.80 6.24 -20.86
CA TYR A 104 -11.56 5.01 -20.64
C TYR A 104 -12.97 5.31 -20.14
N HIS A 105 -13.84 4.31 -20.22
CA HIS A 105 -15.18 4.41 -19.66
C HIS A 105 -15.11 4.64 -18.15
N THR A 106 -15.99 5.48 -17.61
CA THR A 106 -16.07 5.79 -16.17
C THR A 106 -16.12 4.53 -15.28
N GLY A 107 -16.70 3.44 -15.78
CA GLY A 107 -16.73 2.13 -15.10
C GLY A 107 -15.35 1.51 -14.86
N PHE A 108 -14.37 1.76 -15.74
CA PHE A 108 -12.99 1.29 -15.60
C PHE A 108 -12.31 1.92 -14.38
N TYR A 109 -12.33 3.26 -14.29
CA TYR A 109 -11.75 3.99 -13.17
C TYR A 109 -12.43 3.65 -11.83
N ASN A 110 -13.76 3.58 -11.83
CA ASN A 110 -14.53 3.16 -10.65
C ASN A 110 -14.11 1.79 -10.14
N LEU A 111 -13.89 0.83 -11.05
CA LEU A 111 -13.51 -0.52 -10.67
C LEU A 111 -12.10 -0.56 -10.06
N ILE A 112 -11.14 0.19 -10.61
CA ILE A 112 -9.78 0.33 -10.04
C ILE A 112 -9.87 0.90 -8.62
N ILE A 113 -10.61 1.99 -8.41
CA ILE A 113 -10.77 2.63 -7.09
C ILE A 113 -11.38 1.65 -6.08
N ILE A 114 -12.45 0.94 -6.46
CA ILE A 114 -13.08 -0.07 -5.59
C ILE A 114 -12.10 -1.19 -5.22
N LEU A 115 -11.28 -1.66 -6.17
CA LEU A 115 -10.30 -2.71 -5.94
C LEU A 115 -9.17 -2.24 -5.01
N VAL A 116 -8.69 -0.99 -5.16
CA VAL A 116 -7.68 -0.40 -4.27
C VAL A 116 -8.23 -0.21 -2.86
N ILE A 117 -9.42 0.37 -2.72
CA ILE A 117 -10.10 0.54 -1.43
C ILE A 117 -10.33 -0.81 -0.76
N GLY A 118 -10.88 -1.78 -1.49
CA GLY A 118 -11.12 -3.13 -0.98
C GLY A 118 -9.83 -3.80 -0.50
N SER A 119 -8.77 -3.74 -1.31
CA SER A 119 -7.45 -4.25 -0.95
C SER A 119 -6.93 -3.63 0.35
N PHE A 120 -7.06 -2.31 0.49
CA PHE A 120 -6.61 -1.59 1.67
C PHE A 120 -7.44 -1.93 2.93
N ILE A 121 -8.76 -2.05 2.80
CA ILE A 121 -9.66 -2.49 3.89
C ILE A 121 -9.29 -3.90 4.37
N PHE A 122 -9.00 -4.82 3.46
CA PHE A 122 -8.58 -6.17 3.85
C PHE A 122 -7.18 -6.20 4.47
N TYR A 123 -6.29 -5.28 4.08
CA TYR A 123 -4.92 -5.22 4.60
C TYR A 123 -4.85 -4.63 6.02
N MET A 124 -5.54 -3.52 6.28
CA MET A 124 -5.35 -2.72 7.49
C MET A 124 -5.54 -3.53 8.80
N PRO A 125 -6.58 -4.38 8.96
CA PRO A 125 -6.73 -5.22 10.14
C PRO A 125 -5.58 -6.21 10.32
N VAL A 126 -5.05 -6.76 9.22
CA VAL A 126 -3.91 -7.70 9.25
C VAL A 126 -2.64 -7.00 9.70
N ALA A 127 -2.39 -5.80 9.18
CA ALA A 127 -1.20 -5.01 9.51
C ALA A 127 -1.13 -4.63 10.98
N LEU A 128 -2.28 -4.36 11.61
CA LEU A 128 -2.38 -3.94 13.01
C LEU A 128 -2.48 -5.11 13.98
N LEU A 129 -3.27 -6.15 13.64
CA LEU A 129 -3.69 -7.19 14.58
C LEU A 129 -3.25 -8.61 14.18
N GLY A 130 -2.57 -8.79 13.04
CA GLY A 130 -2.24 -10.12 12.50
C GLY A 130 -1.43 -11.00 13.44
N LYS A 131 -0.66 -10.42 14.37
CA LYS A 131 0.08 -11.18 15.39
C LYS A 131 -0.79 -11.68 16.55
N GLU A 132 -1.76 -10.87 16.97
CA GLU A 132 -2.68 -11.22 18.06
C GLU A 132 -3.75 -12.20 17.59
N LYS A 133 -4.17 -12.06 16.32
CA LYS A 133 -5.20 -12.89 15.69
C LYS A 133 -4.67 -13.47 14.37
N PRO A 134 -3.93 -14.59 14.40
CA PRO A 134 -3.36 -15.21 13.19
C PRO A 134 -4.40 -15.49 12.09
N LYS A 135 -5.65 -15.75 12.46
CA LYS A 135 -6.78 -15.93 11.53
C LYS A 135 -7.02 -14.71 10.62
N LEU A 136 -6.68 -13.50 11.06
CA LEU A 136 -6.80 -12.31 10.21
C LEU A 136 -5.89 -12.38 8.99
N GLY A 137 -4.80 -13.16 9.03
CA GLY A 137 -3.94 -13.39 7.87
C GLY A 137 -4.68 -13.91 6.64
N MET A 138 -5.84 -14.58 6.81
CA MET A 138 -6.70 -14.99 5.69
C MET A 138 -7.19 -13.82 4.83
N LEU A 139 -7.30 -12.61 5.39
CA LEU A 139 -7.70 -11.40 4.64
C LEU A 139 -6.65 -11.01 3.57
N MET A 140 -5.44 -11.58 3.60
CA MET A 140 -4.47 -11.39 2.52
C MET A 140 -4.91 -12.06 1.21
N ILE A 141 -5.80 -13.08 1.26
CA ILE A 141 -6.35 -13.73 0.06
C ILE A 141 -7.25 -12.76 -0.73
N PRO A 142 -8.35 -12.20 -0.17
CA PRO A 142 -9.20 -11.27 -0.91
C PRO A 142 -8.43 -10.01 -1.35
N LYS A 143 -7.49 -9.52 -0.52
CA LYS A 143 -6.57 -8.45 -0.91
C LYS A 143 -5.81 -8.77 -2.21
N THR A 144 -5.25 -9.97 -2.31
CA THR A 144 -4.45 -10.38 -3.48
C THR A 144 -5.33 -10.54 -4.72
N ILE A 145 -6.56 -11.03 -4.56
CA ILE A 145 -7.54 -11.10 -5.65
C ILE A 145 -7.83 -9.69 -6.19
N CYS A 146 -8.03 -8.69 -5.31
CA CYS A 146 -8.23 -7.31 -5.76
C CYS A 146 -7.09 -6.81 -6.65
N TYR A 147 -5.84 -7.11 -6.28
CA TYR A 147 -4.67 -6.72 -7.07
C TYR A 147 -4.56 -7.50 -8.38
N MET A 148 -4.85 -8.80 -8.40
CA MET A 148 -4.81 -9.58 -9.65
C MET A 148 -5.86 -9.08 -10.65
N VAL A 149 -7.07 -8.79 -10.19
CA VAL A 149 -8.13 -8.22 -11.04
C VAL A 149 -7.70 -6.85 -11.56
N MET A 150 -7.18 -5.97 -10.69
CA MET A 150 -6.72 -4.64 -11.10
C MET A 150 -5.61 -4.73 -12.16
N LEU A 151 -4.58 -5.55 -11.94
CA LEU A 151 -3.51 -5.74 -12.93
C LEU A 151 -4.04 -6.33 -14.24
N SER A 152 -4.99 -7.27 -14.17
CA SER A 152 -5.62 -7.79 -15.39
C SER A 152 -6.40 -6.71 -16.15
N LEU A 153 -7.09 -5.81 -15.45
CA LEU A 153 -7.80 -4.72 -16.10
C LEU A 153 -6.84 -3.75 -16.77
N ILE A 154 -5.71 -3.44 -16.13
CA ILE A 154 -4.76 -2.44 -16.64
C ILE A 154 -3.90 -2.99 -17.78
N CYS A 155 -3.54 -4.28 -17.77
CA CYS A 155 -2.70 -4.89 -18.80
C CYS A 155 -3.47 -5.34 -20.06
N PHE A 156 -4.78 -5.55 -19.98
CA PHE A 156 -5.60 -6.11 -21.07
C PHE A 156 -6.64 -5.12 -21.63
N VAL A 157 -6.52 -3.84 -21.31
CA VAL A 157 -7.35 -2.73 -21.80
C VAL A 157 -6.49 -1.79 -22.65
#